data_AF-A0AAD4BMJ8-F1
#
_entry.id   AF-A0AAD4BMJ8-F1
#
_cell.length_a   1.000
_cell.length_b   1.000
_cell.length_c   1.000
_cell.angle_alpha   90.00
_cell.angle_beta   90.00
_cell.angle_gamma   90.00
#
_symmetry.space_group_name_H-M   'P 1'
#
loop_
_entity.id
_entity.type
_entity.pdbx_description
1 polymer ?
#
loop_
_entity_poly.entity_id
_entity_poly.type
_entity_poly.pdbx_seq_one_letter_code
_entity_poly.pdbx_strand_id
1 'polypeptide(L)'
;MKFLASFSNAFYVAGILTWDVLLTLGNLVRTSRPVGKVIPHGHPGYGGYWPEYKPPQEGDSRCCCPALNAMANHGIFPRNGRGIKFTEAPKYLRSTYNFSPSFCYYACHHVARMLNRNYSEDTFDLEELSIHNGIEHDASLTRLDSALQPNQAVPDSAVIEELFSFATGKDANGNPLLMRQDLSRILGKRRVESKASNKEYSLRFAHRIFGSANASTMSIVFGGRIDDLRVILLEERFPEGWESRVRKPYGLTILTLNCVIFAMEFRVREADWVVDGKQVESVNQNVEEDG
;
A
#
# COMPACT_ATOMS: atom_id res chain seq x y z
N MET A 1 7.82 -15.44 29.73
CA MET A 1 7.04 -14.34 29.10
C MET A 1 7.00 -14.40 27.58
N LYS A 2 8.13 -14.50 26.84
CA LYS A 2 8.13 -14.56 25.36
C LYS A 2 7.30 -15.71 24.76
N PHE A 3 7.31 -16.89 25.38
CA PHE A 3 6.52 -18.05 24.95
C PHE A 3 5.00 -17.82 25.07
N LEU A 4 4.53 -17.30 26.21
CA LEU A 4 3.11 -16.98 26.42
C LEU A 4 2.61 -15.89 25.47
N ALA A 5 3.44 -14.87 25.21
CA ALA A 5 3.13 -13.83 24.22
C ALA A 5 3.04 -14.40 22.78
N SER A 6 3.92 -15.34 22.42
CA SER A 6 3.88 -16.03 21.13
C SER A 6 2.62 -16.89 20.96
N PHE A 7 2.20 -17.61 22.00
CA PHE A 7 0.95 -18.40 21.98
C PHE A 7 -0.29 -17.52 21.87
N SER A 8 -0.38 -16.46 22.68
CA SER A 8 -1.48 -15.50 22.62
C SER A 8 -1.62 -14.86 21.23
N ASN A 9 -0.50 -14.52 20.59
CA ASN A 9 -0.50 -14.00 19.22
C ASN A 9 -0.98 -15.02 18.19
N ALA A 10 -0.61 -16.29 18.31
CA ALA A 10 -1.07 -17.34 17.39
C ALA A 10 -2.60 -17.51 17.46
N PHE A 11 -3.18 -17.51 18.66
CA PHE A 11 -4.64 -17.55 18.83
C PHE A 11 -5.32 -16.30 18.29
N TYR A 12 -4.75 -15.12 18.52
CA TYR A 12 -5.27 -13.87 17.97
C TYR A 12 -5.30 -13.91 16.44
N VAL A 13 -4.18 -14.28 15.80
CA VAL A 13 -4.09 -14.37 14.34
C VAL A 13 -5.06 -15.44 13.82
N ALA A 14 -5.15 -16.61 14.46
CA ALA A 14 -6.11 -17.64 14.07
C ALA A 14 -7.55 -17.12 14.14
N GLY A 15 -7.93 -16.44 15.23
CA GLY A 15 -9.26 -15.84 15.38
C GLY A 15 -9.58 -14.81 14.31
N ILE A 16 -8.62 -13.92 13.99
CA ILE A 16 -8.77 -12.94 12.91
C ILE A 16 -8.94 -13.62 11.54
N LEU A 17 -8.16 -14.67 11.25
CA LEU A 17 -8.25 -15.39 9.98
C LEU A 17 -9.57 -16.17 9.86
N THR A 18 -10.04 -16.80 10.95
CA THR A 18 -11.36 -17.44 10.99
C THR A 18 -12.47 -16.42 10.74
N TRP A 19 -12.41 -15.25 11.39
CA TRP A 19 -13.36 -14.16 11.14
C TRP A 19 -13.31 -13.67 9.69
N ASP A 20 -12.11 -13.52 9.12
CA ASP A 20 -11.92 -13.10 7.73
C ASP A 20 -12.54 -14.08 6.72
N VAL A 21 -12.43 -15.38 6.97
CA VAL A 21 -13.11 -16.41 6.16
C VAL A 21 -14.62 -16.21 6.19
N LEU A 22 -15.21 -15.99 7.37
CA LEU A 22 -16.66 -15.75 7.50
C LEU A 22 -17.10 -14.48 6.74
N LEU A 23 -16.32 -13.40 6.82
CA LEU A 23 -16.57 -12.18 6.04
C LEU A 23 -16.46 -12.41 4.54
N THR A 24 -15.50 -13.23 4.12
CA THR A 24 -15.30 -13.60 2.71
C THR A 24 -16.49 -14.39 2.19
N LEU A 25 -16.96 -15.41 2.93
CA LEU A 25 -18.17 -16.16 2.60
C LEU A 25 -19.40 -15.25 2.55
N GLY A 26 -19.52 -14.31 3.50
CA GLY A 26 -20.56 -13.30 3.49
C GLY A 26 -20.54 -12.40 2.25
N ASN A 27 -19.36 -12.07 1.73
CA ASN A 27 -19.20 -11.28 0.49
C ASN A 27 -19.62 -12.04 -0.78
N LEU A 28 -19.67 -13.39 -0.75
CA LEU A 28 -20.12 -14.21 -1.88
C LEU A 28 -21.63 -14.11 -2.08
N VAL A 29 -22.39 -14.03 -0.98
CA VAL A 29 -23.85 -14.03 -1.00
C VAL A 29 -24.48 -12.63 -0.95
N ARG A 30 -23.71 -11.61 -0.58
CA ARG A 30 -24.21 -10.22 -0.52
C ARG A 30 -23.92 -9.43 -1.79
N THR A 31 -24.86 -8.56 -2.14
CA THR A 31 -24.74 -7.63 -3.25
C THR A 31 -23.70 -6.56 -2.97
N SER A 32 -22.99 -6.13 -4.01
CA SER A 32 -22.05 -5.01 -3.92
C SER A 32 -22.77 -3.71 -3.62
N ARG A 33 -22.15 -2.85 -2.81
CA ARG A 33 -22.63 -1.47 -2.56
C ARG A 33 -22.77 -0.72 -3.89
N PRO A 34 -23.77 0.14 -4.08
CA PRO A 34 -23.84 1.03 -5.25
C PRO A 34 -22.60 1.93 -5.35
N VAL A 35 -22.30 2.38 -6.58
CA VAL A 35 -21.31 3.45 -6.81
C VAL A 35 -21.78 4.73 -6.11
N GLY A 36 -20.86 5.48 -5.52
CA GLY A 36 -21.09 6.67 -4.70
C GLY A 36 -21.57 6.35 -3.27
N LYS A 37 -21.64 5.08 -2.90
CA LYS A 37 -22.11 4.60 -1.58
C LYS A 37 -21.10 3.64 -0.93
N VAL A 38 -19.85 3.59 -1.41
CA VAL A 38 -18.81 2.76 -0.79
C VAL A 38 -18.38 3.37 0.53
N ILE A 39 -18.08 4.67 0.54
CA ILE A 39 -17.80 5.43 1.75
C ILE A 39 -19.11 5.60 2.55
N PRO A 40 -19.15 5.31 3.86
CA PRO A 40 -20.37 5.45 4.65
C PRO A 40 -20.80 6.92 4.82
N HIS A 41 -22.10 7.16 4.98
CA HIS A 41 -22.61 8.50 5.29
C HIS A 41 -21.98 9.05 6.58
N GLY A 42 -21.69 10.35 6.60
CA GLY A 42 -21.05 11.04 7.73
C GLY A 42 -19.56 10.79 7.88
N HIS A 43 -18.90 10.10 6.94
CA HIS A 43 -17.45 9.92 6.92
C HIS A 43 -16.80 10.80 5.84
N PRO A 44 -15.54 11.22 6.05
CA PRO A 44 -14.72 11.87 5.01
C PRO A 44 -14.72 11.07 3.71
N GLY A 45 -14.94 11.72 2.57
CA GLY A 45 -15.00 11.06 1.26
C GLY A 45 -16.39 10.57 0.85
N TYR A 46 -17.43 10.73 1.68
CA TYR A 46 -18.80 10.37 1.29
C TYR A 46 -19.20 11.11 0.01
N GLY A 47 -19.67 10.37 -1.00
CA GLY A 47 -20.00 10.94 -2.32
C GLY A 47 -18.79 11.44 -3.11
N GLY A 48 -17.56 11.07 -2.72
CA GLY A 48 -16.32 11.53 -3.34
C GLY A 48 -15.82 12.88 -2.82
N TYR A 49 -16.44 13.43 -1.77
CA TYR A 49 -16.05 14.70 -1.16
C TYR A 49 -15.05 14.47 -0.02
N TRP A 50 -13.77 14.57 -0.34
CA TRP A 50 -12.68 14.46 0.63
C TRP A 50 -12.46 15.80 1.35
N PRO A 51 -11.99 15.80 2.61
CA PRO A 51 -11.58 17.03 3.26
C PRO A 51 -10.47 17.73 2.46
N GLU A 52 -10.26 19.02 2.71
CA GLU A 52 -9.23 19.79 2.02
C GLU A 52 -7.85 19.10 2.09
N TYR A 53 -7.22 18.94 0.93
CA TYR A 53 -5.84 18.51 0.81
C TYR A 53 -4.91 19.63 1.28
N LYS A 54 -3.93 19.28 2.13
CA LYS A 54 -2.80 20.14 2.46
C LYS A 54 -1.52 19.33 2.32
N PRO A 55 -0.52 19.80 1.55
CA PRO A 55 0.75 19.11 1.46
C PRO A 55 1.41 19.03 2.85
N PRO A 56 2.21 17.98 3.12
CA PRO A 56 2.94 17.88 4.38
C PRO A 56 3.87 19.07 4.56
N GLN A 57 3.95 19.57 5.79
CA GLN A 57 4.87 20.64 6.18
C GLN A 57 6.16 20.05 6.76
N GLU A 58 7.19 20.87 6.91
CA GLU A 58 8.40 20.47 7.61
C GLU A 58 8.07 19.99 9.04
N GLY A 59 8.58 18.81 9.40
CA GLY A 59 8.31 18.14 10.68
C GLY A 59 7.09 17.21 10.69
N ASP A 60 6.22 17.27 9.68
CA ASP A 60 5.12 16.31 9.53
C ASP A 60 5.67 14.90 9.20
N SER A 61 5.14 13.89 9.88
CA SER A 61 5.51 12.50 9.67
C SER A 61 4.79 11.91 8.46
N ARG A 62 5.54 11.29 7.55
CA ARG A 62 5.02 10.55 6.38
C ARG A 62 5.84 9.27 6.20
N CYS A 63 5.30 8.31 5.45
CA CYS A 63 5.87 6.97 5.34
C CYS A 63 5.97 6.45 3.90
N CYS A 64 6.46 5.23 3.73
CA CYS A 64 6.54 4.53 2.45
C CYS A 64 5.19 4.21 1.79
N CYS A 65 4.05 4.49 2.46
CA CYS A 65 2.72 4.13 1.97
C CYS A 65 1.94 5.39 1.50
N PRO A 66 1.69 5.53 0.18
CA PRO A 66 1.03 6.72 -0.36
C PRO A 66 -0.41 6.86 0.12
N ALA A 67 -1.09 5.74 0.38
CA ALA A 67 -2.44 5.73 0.94
C ALA A 67 -2.50 6.36 2.35
N LEU A 68 -1.60 5.96 3.25
CA LEU A 68 -1.60 6.50 4.62
C LEU A 68 -1.20 7.98 4.64
N ASN A 69 -0.25 8.36 3.79
CA ASN A 69 0.16 9.75 3.62
C ASN A 69 -1.01 10.62 3.12
N ALA A 70 -1.79 10.13 2.16
CA ALA A 70 -2.99 10.81 1.70
C ALA A 70 -4.03 11.00 2.83
N MET A 71 -4.22 9.99 3.68
CA MET A 71 -5.10 10.14 4.84
C MET A 71 -4.64 11.27 5.77
N ALA A 72 -3.33 11.43 6.02
CA ALA A 72 -2.81 12.53 6.81
C ALA A 72 -2.90 13.88 6.08
N ASN A 73 -2.57 13.94 4.78
CA ASN A 73 -2.69 15.13 3.93
C ASN A 73 -4.13 15.65 3.83
N HIS A 74 -5.12 14.79 4.00
CA HIS A 74 -6.54 15.13 4.06
C HIS A 74 -7.09 15.26 5.51
N GLY A 75 -6.26 15.12 6.55
CA GLY A 75 -6.71 15.23 7.94
C GLY A 75 -7.65 14.11 8.41
N ILE A 76 -7.67 12.97 7.72
CA ILE A 76 -8.35 11.74 8.17
C ILE A 76 -7.54 11.09 9.29
N PHE A 77 -6.23 11.07 9.14
CA PHE A 77 -5.29 10.97 10.26
C PHE A 77 -4.88 12.36 10.73
N PRO A 78 -4.31 12.51 11.94
CA PRO A 78 -3.63 13.75 12.33
C PRO A 78 -2.74 14.26 11.20
N ARG A 79 -2.87 15.54 10.84
CA ARG A 79 -2.16 16.11 9.67
C ARG A 79 -0.64 16.06 9.82
N ASN A 80 -0.17 16.17 11.06
CA ASN A 80 1.24 15.98 11.39
C ASN A 80 1.69 14.52 11.25
N GLY A 81 0.80 13.55 11.02
CA GLY A 81 1.12 12.13 10.88
C GLY A 81 1.62 11.47 12.17
N ARG A 82 1.44 12.10 13.33
CA ARG A 82 1.98 11.64 14.62
C ARG A 82 0.89 11.28 15.62
N GLY A 83 1.23 10.44 16.59
CA GLY A 83 0.34 10.10 17.70
C GLY A 83 -0.92 9.34 17.26
N ILE A 84 -0.83 8.55 16.18
CA ILE A 84 -1.96 7.79 15.65
C ILE A 84 -2.22 6.58 16.55
N LYS A 85 -3.41 6.48 17.13
CA LYS A 85 -3.77 5.32 17.96
C LYS A 85 -4.00 4.08 17.10
N PHE A 86 -3.38 2.96 17.50
CA PHE A 86 -3.62 1.67 16.85
C PHE A 86 -5.08 1.20 16.92
N THR A 87 -5.82 1.62 17.95
CA THR A 87 -7.24 1.30 18.16
C THR A 87 -8.19 2.10 17.28
N GLU A 88 -7.75 3.26 16.77
CA GLU A 88 -8.58 4.14 15.93
C GLU A 88 -8.28 3.94 14.44
N ALA A 89 -7.01 3.70 14.08
CA ALA A 89 -6.58 3.50 12.69
C ALA A 89 -7.44 2.49 11.89
N PRO A 90 -7.87 1.34 12.44
CA PRO A 90 -8.72 0.39 11.71
C PRO A 90 -10.03 0.99 11.17
N LYS A 91 -10.64 1.92 11.92
CA LYS A 91 -11.91 2.56 11.54
C LYS A 91 -11.71 3.51 10.37
N TYR A 92 -10.63 4.29 10.40
CA TYR A 92 -10.28 5.21 9.32
C TYR A 92 -9.87 4.46 8.05
N LEU A 93 -9.03 3.42 8.16
CA LEU A 93 -8.65 2.57 7.02
C LEU A 93 -9.87 1.93 6.35
N ARG A 94 -10.78 1.39 7.16
CA ARG A 94 -11.99 0.75 6.68
C ARG A 94 -12.94 1.75 6.00
N SER A 95 -13.19 2.89 6.61
CA SER A 95 -14.11 3.88 6.04
C SER A 95 -13.57 4.51 4.75
N THR A 96 -12.25 4.70 4.66
CA THR A 96 -11.57 5.33 3.50
C THR A 96 -11.44 4.36 2.32
N TYR A 97 -10.93 3.15 2.54
CA TYR A 97 -10.56 2.22 1.45
C TYR A 97 -11.48 1.02 1.32
N ASN A 98 -12.41 0.83 2.27
CA ASN A 98 -13.27 -0.34 2.38
C ASN A 98 -12.48 -1.67 2.44
N PHE A 99 -11.37 -1.70 3.18
CA PHE A 99 -10.81 -2.97 3.65
C PHE A 99 -11.72 -3.66 4.65
N SER A 100 -11.61 -4.98 4.77
CA SER A 100 -12.35 -5.72 5.78
C SER A 100 -11.93 -5.31 7.20
N PRO A 101 -12.84 -5.40 8.19
CA PRO A 101 -12.45 -5.10 9.55
C PRO A 101 -11.35 -6.07 10.02
N SER A 102 -11.42 -7.35 9.66
CA SER A 102 -10.36 -8.34 9.92
C SER A 102 -9.00 -7.90 9.38
N PHE A 103 -8.92 -7.40 8.15
CA PHE A 103 -7.68 -6.87 7.56
C PHE A 103 -7.18 -5.66 8.36
N CYS A 104 -8.05 -4.69 8.63
CA CYS A 104 -7.67 -3.48 9.35
C CYS A 104 -7.12 -3.77 10.75
N TYR A 105 -7.75 -4.67 11.51
CA TYR A 105 -7.27 -5.10 12.82
C TYR A 105 -5.95 -5.86 12.70
N TYR A 106 -5.83 -6.79 11.75
CA TYR A 106 -4.61 -7.55 11.49
C TYR A 106 -3.42 -6.63 11.21
N ALA A 107 -3.59 -5.67 10.29
CA ALA A 107 -2.55 -4.74 9.88
C ALA A 107 -2.09 -3.86 11.05
N CYS A 108 -3.02 -3.27 11.81
CA CYS A 108 -2.65 -2.40 12.93
C CYS A 108 -2.00 -3.17 14.08
N HIS A 109 -2.42 -4.41 14.37
CA HIS A 109 -1.72 -5.28 15.31
C HIS A 109 -0.35 -5.73 14.80
N HIS A 110 -0.18 -5.88 13.48
CA HIS A 110 1.13 -6.15 12.89
C HIS A 110 2.08 -4.99 13.10
N VAL A 111 1.66 -3.75 12.84
CA VAL A 111 2.46 -2.56 13.10
C VAL A 111 2.81 -2.45 14.59
N ALA A 112 1.84 -2.57 15.49
CA ALA A 112 2.11 -2.49 16.94
C ALA A 112 3.18 -3.50 17.37
N ARG A 113 3.15 -4.73 16.85
CA ARG A 113 4.18 -5.74 17.12
C ARG A 113 5.53 -5.41 16.50
N MET A 114 5.53 -4.93 15.25
CA MET A 114 6.76 -4.52 14.56
C MET A 114 7.48 -3.42 15.35
N LEU A 115 6.74 -2.47 15.90
CA LEU A 115 7.26 -1.36 16.70
C LEU A 115 7.44 -1.71 18.19
N ASN A 116 7.12 -2.95 18.60
CA ASN A 116 7.14 -3.38 20.01
C ASN A 116 6.33 -2.45 20.94
N ARG A 117 5.12 -2.09 20.51
CA ARG A 117 4.17 -1.21 21.19
C ARG A 117 2.93 -1.97 21.68
N ASN A 118 2.28 -1.45 22.71
CA ASN A 118 0.99 -1.93 23.18
C ASN A 118 -0.13 -1.41 22.27
N TYR A 119 -0.84 -2.32 21.58
CA TYR A 119 -1.94 -1.98 20.69
C TYR A 119 -3.04 -1.11 21.35
N SER A 120 -3.32 -1.31 22.63
CA SER A 120 -4.44 -0.63 23.31
C SER A 120 -4.07 0.74 23.88
N GLU A 121 -2.80 0.95 24.20
CA GLU A 121 -2.33 2.09 25.00
C GLU A 121 -1.46 3.06 24.20
N ASP A 122 -0.66 2.53 23.27
CA ASP A 122 0.33 3.31 22.53
C ASP A 122 -0.22 3.89 21.22
N THR A 123 0.60 4.77 20.65
CA THR A 123 0.43 5.36 19.32
C THR A 123 1.61 5.02 18.43
N PHE A 124 1.49 5.34 17.15
CA PHE A 124 2.60 5.36 16.19
C PHE A 124 2.59 6.64 15.36
N ASP A 125 3.76 6.97 14.85
CA ASP A 125 3.97 8.01 13.85
C ASP A 125 4.16 7.33 12.48
N LEU A 126 3.74 8.00 11.40
CA LEU A 126 3.76 7.37 10.07
C LEU A 126 5.18 6.94 9.67
N GLU A 127 6.20 7.76 9.89
CA GLU A 127 7.58 7.46 9.52
C GLU A 127 8.13 6.16 10.13
N GLU A 128 7.61 5.73 11.29
CA GLU A 128 8.00 4.47 11.93
C GLU A 128 7.59 3.24 11.08
N LEU A 129 6.66 3.40 10.13
CA LEU A 129 6.29 2.35 9.17
C LEU A 129 7.37 2.13 8.10
N SER A 130 8.29 3.08 7.95
CA SER A 130 9.38 3.03 6.97
C SER A 130 10.65 2.36 7.49
N ILE A 131 10.59 1.63 8.62
CA ILE A 131 11.73 0.84 9.10
C ILE A 131 12.08 -0.24 8.06
N HIS A 132 13.30 -0.17 7.54
CA HIS A 132 13.79 -1.07 6.51
C HIS A 132 13.77 -2.53 6.98
N ASN A 133 13.30 -3.42 6.11
CA ASN A 133 13.03 -4.85 6.41
C ASN A 133 11.98 -5.09 7.51
N GLY A 134 11.16 -4.08 7.84
CA GLY A 134 9.92 -4.23 8.57
C GLY A 134 8.76 -4.46 7.60
N ILE A 135 8.05 -3.38 7.28
CA ILE A 135 7.09 -3.32 6.16
C ILE A 135 7.76 -2.74 4.91
N GLU A 136 8.61 -1.73 5.10
CA GLU A 136 9.43 -1.14 4.04
C GLU A 136 10.43 -2.15 3.49
N HIS A 137 10.59 -2.14 2.17
CA HIS A 137 11.44 -3.07 1.45
C HIS A 137 11.93 -2.49 0.11
N ASP A 138 13.07 -3.02 -0.35
CA ASP A 138 13.65 -2.71 -1.66
C ASP A 138 12.75 -3.13 -2.84
N ALA A 139 13.05 -2.65 -4.03
CA ALA A 139 12.31 -2.92 -5.26
C ALA A 139 10.84 -2.47 -5.19
N SER A 140 10.59 -1.40 -4.45
CA SER A 140 9.29 -0.75 -4.36
C SER A 140 8.85 -0.18 -5.73
N LEU A 141 7.53 -0.14 -5.94
CA LEU A 141 6.93 0.33 -7.20
C LEU A 141 6.90 1.84 -7.37
N THR A 142 7.23 2.59 -6.31
CA THR A 142 7.01 4.04 -6.27
C THR A 142 8.09 4.80 -5.52
N ARG A 143 9.06 4.09 -4.94
CA ARG A 143 10.17 4.62 -4.15
C ARG A 143 11.47 3.99 -4.65
N LEU A 144 12.56 4.73 -4.55
CA LEU A 144 13.90 4.16 -4.61
C LEU A 144 14.19 3.38 -3.33
N ASP A 145 15.11 2.42 -3.41
CA ASP A 145 15.56 1.66 -2.25
C ASP A 145 16.15 2.59 -1.19
N SER A 146 16.03 2.23 0.09
CA SER A 146 16.46 3.10 1.21
C SER A 146 17.96 3.41 1.22
N ALA A 147 18.78 2.55 0.60
CA ALA A 147 20.21 2.80 0.38
C ALA A 147 20.50 3.93 -0.61
N LEU A 148 19.56 4.25 -1.51
CA LEU A 148 19.66 5.32 -2.50
C LEU A 148 18.88 6.57 -2.05
N GLN A 149 17.73 6.39 -1.41
CA GLN A 149 16.93 7.47 -0.84
C GLN A 149 16.50 7.10 0.59
N PRO A 150 17.22 7.53 1.63
CA PRO A 150 16.91 7.16 3.01
C PRO A 150 15.52 7.63 3.48
N ASN A 151 15.05 8.77 2.96
CA ASN A 151 13.72 9.27 3.30
C ASN A 151 12.64 8.60 2.45
N GLN A 152 12.14 7.46 2.91
CA GLN A 152 11.12 6.67 2.23
C GLN A 152 9.73 7.33 2.17
N ALA A 153 9.55 8.52 2.75
CA ALA A 153 8.36 9.34 2.51
C ALA A 153 8.35 9.97 1.10
N VAL A 154 9.50 10.08 0.44
CA VAL A 154 9.63 10.74 -0.87
C VAL A 154 9.26 9.75 -2.00
N PRO A 155 8.17 9.99 -2.75
CA PRO A 155 7.89 9.20 -3.95
C PRO A 155 8.87 9.56 -5.08
N ASP A 156 9.28 8.57 -5.85
CA ASP A 156 10.15 8.79 -7.02
C ASP A 156 9.31 8.89 -8.30
N SER A 157 9.30 10.07 -8.92
CA SER A 157 8.47 10.32 -10.10
C SER A 157 8.88 9.46 -11.30
N ALA A 158 10.17 9.22 -11.52
CA ALA A 158 10.63 8.44 -12.67
C ALA A 158 10.18 6.97 -12.57
N VAL A 159 10.30 6.37 -11.38
CA VAL A 159 9.82 5.03 -11.07
C VAL A 159 8.30 4.94 -11.22
N ILE A 160 7.55 5.97 -10.78
CA ILE A 160 6.09 6.00 -10.90
C ILE A 160 5.64 6.16 -12.37
N GLU A 161 6.29 7.02 -13.14
CA GLU A 161 6.01 7.17 -14.57
C GLU A 161 6.33 5.89 -15.35
N GLU A 162 7.42 5.22 -15.00
CA GLU A 162 7.75 3.92 -15.56
C GLU A 162 6.68 2.88 -15.23
N LEU A 163 6.20 2.82 -13.98
CA LEU A 163 5.08 1.97 -13.61
C LEU A 163 3.87 2.21 -14.54
N PHE A 164 3.54 3.46 -14.85
CA PHE A 164 2.42 3.76 -15.75
C PHE A 164 2.68 3.36 -17.20
N SER A 165 3.93 3.42 -17.67
CA SER A 165 4.30 2.99 -19.03
C SER A 165 4.02 1.50 -19.29
N PHE A 166 3.87 0.68 -18.24
CA PHE A 166 3.55 -0.74 -18.36
C PHE A 166 2.07 -1.02 -18.63
N ALA A 167 1.19 -0.03 -18.58
CA ALA A 167 -0.24 -0.24 -18.76
C ALA A 167 -0.58 -0.78 -20.15
N THR A 168 -1.24 -1.93 -20.19
CA THR A 168 -1.71 -2.55 -21.44
C THR A 168 -3.23 -2.54 -21.58
N GLY A 169 -3.95 -2.26 -20.50
CA GLY A 169 -5.41 -2.26 -20.47
C GLY A 169 -6.02 -0.92 -20.86
N LYS A 170 -7.33 -0.95 -21.13
CA LYS A 170 -8.17 0.24 -21.29
C LYS A 170 -9.50 0.05 -20.57
N ASP A 171 -10.05 1.12 -20.01
CA ASP A 171 -11.40 1.13 -19.45
C ASP A 171 -12.47 1.25 -20.56
N ALA A 172 -13.75 1.30 -20.16
CA ALA A 172 -14.87 1.40 -21.10
C ALA A 172 -14.84 2.70 -21.95
N ASN A 173 -14.15 3.73 -21.48
CA ASN A 173 -13.99 5.01 -22.18
C ASN A 173 -12.68 5.07 -22.98
N GLY A 174 -11.87 4.00 -22.98
CA GLY A 174 -10.58 3.94 -23.66
C GLY A 174 -9.41 4.50 -22.86
N ASN A 175 -9.61 4.91 -21.60
CA ASN A 175 -8.55 5.43 -20.74
C ASN A 175 -7.61 4.30 -20.31
N PRO A 176 -6.29 4.53 -20.19
CA PRO A 176 -5.35 3.46 -19.86
C PRO A 176 -5.59 2.85 -18.47
N LEU A 177 -5.42 1.53 -18.38
CA LEU A 177 -5.51 0.76 -17.15
C LEU A 177 -4.27 -0.11 -16.93
N LEU A 178 -3.72 -0.06 -15.73
CA LEU A 178 -2.77 -1.05 -15.24
C LEU A 178 -3.47 -2.35 -14.89
N MET A 179 -3.12 -3.40 -15.63
CA MET A 179 -3.64 -4.73 -15.43
C MET A 179 -2.75 -5.53 -14.49
N ARG A 180 -3.27 -6.64 -13.96
CA ARG A 180 -2.51 -7.48 -13.02
C ARG A 180 -1.20 -8.00 -13.61
N GLN A 181 -1.19 -8.39 -14.89
CA GLN A 181 0.01 -8.84 -15.56
C GLN A 181 1.06 -7.73 -15.73
N ASP A 182 0.62 -6.48 -15.91
CA ASP A 182 1.51 -5.33 -16.03
C ASP A 182 2.27 -5.13 -14.72
N LEU A 183 1.53 -5.22 -13.59
CA LEU A 183 2.10 -5.15 -12.25
C LEU A 183 3.09 -6.29 -11.94
N SER A 184 2.77 -7.53 -12.31
CA SER A 184 3.72 -8.65 -12.17
C SER A 184 5.01 -8.42 -12.97
N ARG A 185 4.90 -7.81 -14.17
CA ARG A 185 6.05 -7.54 -15.04
C ARG A 185 6.96 -6.46 -14.44
N ILE A 186 6.40 -5.31 -14.06
CA ILE A 186 7.19 -4.22 -13.46
C ILE A 186 7.78 -4.62 -12.11
N LEU A 187 7.08 -5.43 -11.29
CA LEU A 187 7.68 -6.00 -10.07
C LEU A 187 8.93 -6.82 -10.38
N GLY A 188 8.91 -7.63 -11.44
CA GLY A 188 10.09 -8.38 -11.88
C GLY A 188 11.25 -7.48 -12.28
N LYS A 189 10.96 -6.40 -13.03
CA LYS A 189 11.96 -5.41 -13.45
C LYS A 189 12.57 -4.70 -12.25
N ARG A 190 11.74 -4.15 -11.35
CA ARG A 190 12.20 -3.43 -10.15
C ARG A 190 13.14 -4.29 -9.30
N ARG A 191 12.84 -5.58 -9.11
CA ARG A 191 13.71 -6.50 -8.35
C ARG A 191 15.09 -6.67 -9.00
N VAL A 192 15.13 -6.80 -10.31
CA VAL A 192 16.36 -6.97 -11.07
C VAL A 192 17.21 -5.70 -11.06
N GLU A 193 16.57 -4.54 -11.21
CA GLU A 193 17.25 -3.23 -11.18
C GLU A 193 17.74 -2.84 -9.79
N SER A 194 16.89 -2.98 -8.77
CA SER A 194 17.30 -2.75 -7.37
C SER A 194 18.48 -3.63 -7.02
N LYS A 195 18.44 -4.93 -7.36
CA LYS A 195 19.57 -5.83 -7.12
C LYS A 195 20.87 -5.41 -7.82
N ALA A 196 20.79 -4.76 -8.97
CA ALA A 196 21.95 -4.32 -9.74
C ALA A 196 22.51 -2.96 -9.29
N SER A 197 21.64 -2.07 -8.81
CA SER A 197 21.99 -0.69 -8.41
C SER A 197 22.27 -0.54 -6.92
N ASN A 198 21.63 -1.34 -6.07
CA ASN A 198 21.76 -1.27 -4.62
C ASN A 198 22.70 -2.39 -4.10
N LYS A 199 23.88 -2.00 -3.60
CA LYS A 199 24.86 -2.92 -3.01
C LYS A 199 24.38 -3.57 -1.71
N GLU A 200 23.40 -2.96 -1.04
CA GLU A 200 22.80 -3.42 0.21
C GLU A 200 21.46 -4.14 -0.01
N TYR A 201 21.14 -4.47 -1.27
CA TYR A 201 19.85 -5.04 -1.66
C TYR A 201 19.41 -6.23 -0.78
N SER A 202 18.21 -6.11 -0.21
CA SER A 202 17.57 -7.07 0.67
C SER A 202 16.10 -7.25 0.29
N LEU A 203 15.77 -8.41 -0.26
CA LEU A 203 14.38 -8.76 -0.56
C LEU A 203 14.05 -10.21 -0.19
N ARG A 204 13.69 -10.42 1.08
CA ARG A 204 13.28 -11.72 1.60
C ARG A 204 11.92 -12.14 1.04
N PHE A 205 11.58 -13.43 1.15
CA PHE A 205 10.29 -13.95 0.69
C PHE A 205 9.09 -13.15 1.22
N ALA A 206 9.08 -12.81 2.51
CA ALA A 206 8.02 -11.98 3.09
C ALA A 206 7.91 -10.60 2.41
N HIS A 207 9.03 -9.96 2.08
CA HIS A 207 9.06 -8.66 1.40
C HIS A 207 8.63 -8.76 -0.08
N ARG A 208 8.95 -9.86 -0.76
CA ARG A 208 8.39 -10.15 -2.10
C ARG A 208 6.87 -10.20 -2.07
N ILE A 209 6.31 -10.87 -1.04
CA ILE A 209 4.87 -10.94 -0.78
C ILE A 209 4.30 -9.56 -0.45
N PHE A 210 4.98 -8.72 0.34
CA PHE A 210 4.57 -7.33 0.58
C PHE A 210 4.55 -6.49 -0.71
N GLY A 211 5.57 -6.59 -1.56
CA GLY A 211 5.59 -5.90 -2.85
C GLY A 211 4.40 -6.29 -3.75
N SER A 212 4.10 -7.58 -3.81
CA SER A 212 2.90 -8.10 -4.49
C SER A 212 1.59 -7.68 -3.80
N ALA A 213 1.57 -7.52 -2.48
CA ALA A 213 0.43 -6.98 -1.72
C ALA A 213 0.17 -5.51 -2.02
N ASN A 214 1.22 -4.68 -2.10
CA ASN A 214 1.14 -3.26 -2.43
C ASN A 214 0.57 -3.09 -3.86
N ALA A 215 1.12 -3.83 -4.82
CA ALA A 215 0.65 -3.84 -6.20
C ALA A 215 -0.82 -4.33 -6.34
N SER A 216 -1.16 -5.41 -5.64
CA SER A 216 -2.53 -5.96 -5.63
C SER A 216 -3.51 -4.97 -5.02
N THR A 217 -3.16 -4.34 -3.91
CA THR A 217 -4.00 -3.35 -3.24
C THR A 217 -4.21 -2.12 -4.11
N MET A 218 -3.14 -1.62 -4.72
CA MET A 218 -3.19 -0.51 -5.68
C MET A 218 -4.18 -0.79 -6.82
N SER A 219 -4.06 -1.95 -7.49
CA SER A 219 -4.97 -2.31 -8.58
C SER A 219 -6.40 -2.60 -8.12
N ILE A 220 -6.62 -3.21 -6.96
CA ILE A 220 -7.97 -3.55 -6.47
C ILE A 220 -8.71 -2.30 -5.96
N VAL A 221 -8.04 -1.47 -5.17
CA VAL A 221 -8.65 -0.32 -4.48
C VAL A 221 -8.89 0.84 -5.44
N PHE A 222 -7.96 1.10 -6.37
CA PHE A 222 -8.07 2.17 -7.37
C PHE A 222 -8.49 1.66 -8.75
N GLY A 223 -8.65 0.35 -8.94
CA GLY A 223 -9.09 -0.25 -10.19
C GLY A 223 -8.05 -0.24 -11.31
N GLY A 224 -6.79 0.06 -11.00
CA GLY A 224 -5.71 0.17 -11.99
C GLY A 224 -5.80 1.42 -12.89
N ARG A 225 -6.70 2.37 -12.58
CA ARG A 225 -6.90 3.58 -13.37
C ARG A 225 -5.72 4.51 -13.25
N ILE A 226 -5.03 4.78 -14.37
CA ILE A 226 -3.82 5.61 -14.32
C ILE A 226 -4.14 7.02 -13.79
N ASP A 227 -5.26 7.63 -14.16
CA ASP A 227 -5.59 8.99 -13.68
C ASP A 227 -5.75 9.02 -12.15
N ASP A 228 -6.43 8.02 -11.58
CA ASP A 228 -6.57 7.89 -10.12
C ASP A 228 -5.22 7.58 -9.45
N LEU A 229 -4.44 6.67 -10.06
CA LEU A 229 -3.14 6.25 -9.53
C LEU A 229 -2.10 7.37 -9.59
N ARG A 230 -2.09 8.17 -10.65
CA ARG A 230 -1.17 9.29 -10.82
C ARG A 230 -1.30 10.28 -9.66
N VAL A 231 -2.53 10.67 -9.33
CA VAL A 231 -2.80 11.60 -8.22
C VAL A 231 -2.38 10.99 -6.87
N ILE A 232 -2.81 9.76 -6.56
CA ILE A 232 -2.48 9.18 -5.24
C ILE A 232 -0.99 8.84 -5.08
N LEU A 233 -0.29 8.45 -6.15
CA LEU A 233 1.11 8.02 -6.07
C LEU A 233 2.10 9.18 -6.14
N LEU A 234 1.82 10.22 -6.95
CA LEU A 234 2.71 11.39 -7.08
C LEU A 234 2.39 12.47 -6.05
N GLU A 235 1.11 12.74 -5.78
CA GLU A 235 0.69 13.86 -4.93
C GLU A 235 0.28 13.43 -3.51
N GLU A 236 0.13 12.11 -3.30
CA GLU A 236 -0.40 11.53 -2.06
C GLU A 236 -1.70 12.24 -1.64
N ARG A 237 -2.60 12.33 -2.61
CA ARG A 237 -3.90 13.02 -2.54
C ARG A 237 -4.99 12.09 -3.06
N PHE A 238 -6.20 12.21 -2.54
CA PHE A 238 -7.35 11.53 -3.14
C PHE A 238 -7.78 12.24 -4.43
N PRO A 239 -7.97 11.50 -5.54
CA PRO A 239 -8.53 12.09 -6.76
C PRO A 239 -9.93 12.66 -6.49
N GLU A 240 -10.31 13.68 -7.25
CA GLU A 240 -11.62 14.31 -7.11
C GLU A 240 -12.74 13.30 -7.43
N GLY A 241 -13.76 13.24 -6.57
CA GLY A 241 -14.87 12.30 -6.74
C GLY A 241 -14.49 10.84 -6.49
N TRP A 242 -13.25 10.55 -6.08
CA TRP A 242 -12.78 9.18 -5.92
C TRP A 242 -13.48 8.48 -4.74
N GLU A 243 -13.86 7.23 -4.97
CA GLU A 243 -14.14 6.25 -3.92
C GLU A 243 -13.42 4.93 -4.24
N SER A 244 -13.22 4.09 -3.22
CA SER A 244 -12.65 2.76 -3.39
C SER A 244 -13.47 1.90 -4.36
N ARG A 245 -12.78 1.20 -5.27
CA ARG A 245 -13.40 0.22 -6.18
C ARG A 245 -13.79 -1.07 -5.47
N VAL A 246 -13.38 -1.26 -4.22
CA VAL A 246 -13.84 -2.35 -3.36
C VAL A 246 -15.27 -2.08 -2.92
N ARG A 247 -16.25 -2.64 -3.62
CA ARG A 247 -17.68 -2.42 -3.35
C ARG A 247 -18.32 -3.49 -2.47
N LYS A 248 -17.57 -4.51 -2.05
CA LYS A 248 -18.14 -5.59 -1.25
C LYS A 248 -18.56 -5.09 0.15
N PRO A 249 -19.70 -5.51 0.71
CA PRO A 249 -20.20 -4.96 1.97
C PRO A 249 -19.26 -5.17 3.17
N TYR A 250 -18.53 -6.28 3.20
CA TYR A 250 -17.52 -6.52 4.22
C TYR A 250 -16.14 -6.03 3.82
N GLY A 251 -15.97 -5.42 2.65
CA GLY A 251 -14.70 -4.88 2.17
C GLY A 251 -13.76 -5.94 1.58
N LEU A 252 -12.52 -5.55 1.33
CA LEU A 252 -11.46 -6.41 0.82
C LEU A 252 -10.90 -7.24 1.97
N THR A 253 -11.19 -8.54 1.96
CA THR A 253 -10.77 -9.49 3.00
C THR A 253 -9.35 -9.97 2.79
N ILE A 254 -8.69 -10.43 3.87
CA ILE A 254 -7.35 -11.01 3.84
C ILE A 254 -7.31 -12.19 2.88
N LEU A 255 -8.29 -13.09 2.93
CA LEU A 255 -8.37 -14.25 2.04
C LEU A 255 -8.49 -13.82 0.57
N THR A 256 -9.38 -12.89 0.26
CA THR A 256 -9.53 -12.38 -1.12
C THR A 256 -8.24 -11.74 -1.61
N LEU A 257 -7.62 -10.89 -0.78
CA LEU A 257 -6.38 -10.21 -1.12
C LEU A 257 -5.24 -11.21 -1.32
N ASN A 258 -5.07 -12.19 -0.42
CA ASN A 258 -4.03 -13.22 -0.52
C ASN A 258 -4.16 -14.03 -1.81
N CYS A 259 -5.37 -14.40 -2.24
CA CYS A 259 -5.57 -15.06 -3.53
C CYS A 259 -5.02 -14.23 -4.71
N VAL A 260 -5.22 -12.90 -4.68
CA VAL A 260 -4.70 -12.00 -5.72
C VAL A 260 -3.18 -11.85 -5.61
N ILE A 261 -2.65 -11.69 -4.38
CA ILE A 261 -1.21 -11.59 -4.10
C ILE A 261 -0.47 -12.80 -4.64
N PHE A 262 -0.90 -14.01 -4.28
CA PHE A 262 -0.23 -15.22 -4.75
C PHE A 262 -0.33 -15.36 -6.27
N ALA A 263 -1.50 -15.10 -6.86
CA ALA A 263 -1.66 -15.12 -8.31
C ALA A 263 -0.77 -14.09 -9.03
N MET A 264 -0.47 -12.95 -8.40
CA MET A 264 0.43 -11.94 -8.91
C MET A 264 1.90 -12.36 -8.75
N GLU A 265 2.30 -12.82 -7.56
CA GLU A 265 3.67 -13.24 -7.25
C GLU A 265 4.10 -14.41 -8.14
N PHE A 266 3.23 -15.41 -8.35
CA PHE A 266 3.52 -16.54 -9.24
C PHE A 266 3.75 -16.14 -10.71
N ARG A 267 3.36 -14.93 -11.10
CA ARG A 267 3.57 -14.38 -12.45
C ARG A 267 4.78 -13.45 -12.54
N VAL A 268 5.41 -13.10 -11.42
CA VAL A 268 6.62 -12.28 -11.44
C VAL A 268 7.75 -13.11 -12.05
N ARG A 269 8.34 -12.61 -13.14
CA ARG A 269 9.48 -13.22 -13.82
C ARG A 269 10.64 -12.25 -13.87
N GLU A 270 11.61 -12.45 -12.98
CA GLU A 270 12.87 -11.68 -12.96
C GLU A 270 13.75 -12.03 -14.18
N ALA A 271 13.71 -13.28 -14.64
CA ALA A 271 14.48 -13.75 -15.79
C ALA A 271 14.12 -13.09 -17.13
N ASP A 272 12.98 -12.38 -17.21
CA ASP A 272 12.59 -11.63 -18.41
C ASP A 272 13.39 -10.33 -18.58
N TRP A 273 14.15 -9.92 -17.56
CA TRP A 273 14.82 -8.63 -17.50
C TRP A 273 16.34 -8.81 -17.47
N VAL A 274 17.02 -8.00 -18.28
CA VAL A 274 18.48 -7.88 -18.29
C VAL A 274 18.80 -6.43 -17.99
N VAL A 275 19.69 -6.19 -17.04
CA VAL A 275 20.14 -4.84 -16.72
C VAL A 275 21.21 -4.43 -17.72
N ASP A 276 20.97 -3.37 -18.48
CA ASP A 276 22.02 -2.72 -19.26
C ASP A 276 22.90 -1.88 -18.31
N GLY A 277 24.22 -2.05 -18.36
CA GLY A 277 25.16 -1.39 -17.45
C GLY A 277 25.04 0.14 -17.45
N LYS A 278 24.59 0.73 -18.56
CA LYS A 278 24.36 2.18 -18.68
C LYS A 278 23.19 2.70 -17.85
N GLN A 279 22.16 1.88 -17.62
CA GLN A 279 21.01 2.28 -16.80
C GLN A 279 21.38 2.39 -15.33
N VAL A 280 22.26 1.51 -14.83
CA VAL A 280 22.74 1.52 -13.45
C VAL A 280 23.53 2.79 -13.14
N GLU A 281 24.38 3.23 -14.06
CA GLU A 281 25.16 4.46 -13.92
C GLU A 281 24.27 5.71 -13.87
N SER A 282 23.22 5.77 -14.68
CA SER A 282 22.28 6.91 -14.69
C SER A 282 21.46 7.03 -13.41
N VAL A 283 21.05 5.90 -12.80
CA VAL A 283 20.32 5.92 -11.52
C VAL A 283 21.21 6.46 -10.40
N ASN A 284 22.49 6.06 -10.37
CA ASN A 284 23.43 6.54 -9.36
C ASN A 284 23.78 8.02 -9.55
N GLN A 285 23.89 8.51 -10.79
CA GLN A 285 24.17 9.92 -11.09
C GLN A 285 23.02 10.85 -10.70
N ASN A 286 21.76 10.46 -11.00
CA ASN A 286 20.60 11.28 -10.61
C ASN A 286 20.44 11.37 -9.09
N VAL A 287 20.80 10.33 -8.34
CA VAL A 287 20.80 10.36 -6.87
C VAL A 287 21.88 11.30 -6.33
N GLU A 288 23.04 11.39 -6.99
CA GLU A 288 24.11 12.33 -6.59
C GLU A 288 23.77 13.80 -6.91
N GLU A 289 22.92 14.08 -7.91
CA GLU A 289 22.51 15.44 -8.28
C GLU A 289 21.35 15.99 -7.42
N ASP A 290 20.49 15.11 -6.87
CA ASP A 290 19.32 15.47 -6.07
C ASP A 290 19.54 15.39 -4.53
N GLY A 291 20.75 15.01 -4.08
CA GLY A 291 21.14 14.91 -2.66
C GLY A 291 21.79 16.16 -2.08
#